data_AF-A0A350T501-F1
#
_entry.id   AF-A0A350T501-F1
#
_cell.length_a   1.000
_cell.length_b   1.000
_cell.length_c   1.000
_cell.angle_alpha   90.00
_cell.angle_beta   90.00
_cell.angle_gamma   90.00
#
_symmetry.space_group_name_H-M   'P 1'
#
loop_
_entity.id
_entity.type
_entity.pdbx_description
1 polymer ?
#
loop_
_entity_poly.entity_id
_entity_poly.type
_entity_poly.pdbx_seq_one_letter_code
_entity_poly.pdbx_strand_id
1 'polypeptide(L)'
;MSEHPQATYTNFWVYQIASEWRTTDAESRSAARDELAALLDDAASYGVAIRGVYSTVGLRPDADLMIWAVTDDFDALQRLAVAIRATTLGAMLQPRHTFPGASLGSKYSSDHAPAFMKGIPPKRYLSMYPFTKTHEWYQLPFEERRSAMGEHGRM
;
A
#
# COMPACT_ATOMS: atom_id res chain seq x y z
N MET A 1 11.99 -3.39 30.97
CA MET A 1 11.63 -4.07 29.70
C MET A 1 11.58 -2.98 28.64
N SER A 2 12.55 -2.94 27.73
CA SER A 2 12.54 -1.95 26.64
C SER A 2 11.38 -2.26 25.70
N GLU A 3 10.39 -1.38 25.63
CA GLU A 3 9.34 -1.46 24.62
C GLU A 3 9.98 -1.41 23.24
N HIS A 4 9.91 -2.52 22.51
CA HIS A 4 10.22 -2.49 21.09
C HIS A 4 9.12 -1.65 20.41
N PRO A 5 9.46 -0.65 19.59
CA PRO A 5 8.45 0.13 18.89
C PRO A 5 7.59 -0.83 18.05
N GLN A 6 6.27 -0.74 18.22
CA GLN A 6 5.30 -1.56 17.50
C GLN A 6 5.51 -1.36 15.99
N ALA A 7 5.63 -2.47 15.26
CA ALA A 7 5.82 -2.43 13.82
C ALA A 7 4.53 -1.97 13.14
N THR A 8 4.62 -0.96 12.27
CA THR A 8 3.51 -0.60 11.39
C THR A 8 3.71 -1.26 10.04
N TYR A 9 2.71 -2.01 9.61
CA TYR A 9 2.64 -2.68 8.32
C TYR A 9 1.89 -1.82 7.30
N THR A 10 2.26 -1.98 6.04
CA THR A 10 1.61 -1.34 4.91
C THR A 10 1.41 -2.35 3.80
N ASN A 11 0.37 -2.19 2.99
CA ASN A 11 0.22 -2.92 1.75
C ASN A 11 -0.21 -1.99 0.61
N PHE A 12 0.28 -2.29 -0.58
CA PHE A 12 -0.06 -1.62 -1.82
C PHE A 12 -0.64 -2.69 -2.74
N TRP A 13 -1.96 -2.84 -2.74
CA TRP A 13 -2.64 -3.74 -3.67
C TRP A 13 -2.89 -3.02 -4.98
N VAL A 14 -2.38 -3.57 -6.08
CA VAL A 14 -2.52 -3.00 -7.41
C VAL A 14 -3.29 -3.99 -8.29
N TYR A 15 -4.45 -3.55 -8.78
CA TYR A 15 -5.41 -4.36 -9.49
C TYR A 15 -5.59 -3.89 -10.92
N GLN A 16 -5.80 -4.84 -11.82
CA GLN A 16 -6.42 -4.63 -13.12
C GLN A 16 -7.88 -5.09 -13.02
N ILE A 17 -8.79 -4.32 -13.59
CA ILE A 17 -10.20 -4.69 -13.61
C ILE A 17 -10.45 -5.56 -14.85
N ALA A 18 -11.11 -6.70 -14.65
CA ALA A 18 -11.48 -7.62 -15.72
C ALA A 18 -12.27 -6.92 -16.85
N SER A 19 -12.09 -7.37 -18.09
CA SER A 19 -12.70 -6.75 -19.27
C SER A 19 -14.23 -6.75 -19.24
N GLU A 20 -14.81 -7.78 -18.64
CA GLU A 20 -16.22 -8.07 -18.41
C GLU A 20 -16.90 -6.96 -17.60
N TRP A 21 -16.12 -6.24 -16.79
CA TRP A 21 -16.61 -5.06 -16.08
C TRP A 21 -17.11 -3.98 -17.05
N ARG A 22 -16.49 -3.84 -18.23
CA ARG A 22 -16.87 -2.81 -19.21
C ARG A 22 -18.23 -3.08 -19.85
N THR A 23 -18.68 -4.34 -19.86
CA THR A 23 -19.97 -4.77 -20.41
C THR A 23 -21.05 -4.93 -19.33
N THR A 24 -20.70 -4.77 -18.05
CA THR A 24 -21.66 -4.78 -16.94
C THR A 24 -22.53 -3.52 -17.00
N ASP A 25 -23.83 -3.67 -16.78
CA ASP A 25 -24.78 -2.55 -16.82
C ASP A 25 -24.47 -1.49 -15.76
N ALA A 26 -24.98 -0.26 -15.96
CA ALA A 26 -24.62 0.87 -15.13
C ALA A 26 -25.09 0.74 -13.68
N GLU A 27 -26.25 0.12 -13.46
CA GLU A 27 -26.85 -0.06 -12.13
C GLU A 27 -26.03 -1.06 -11.31
N SER A 28 -25.75 -2.23 -11.88
CA SER A 28 -24.89 -3.25 -11.28
C SER A 28 -23.49 -2.69 -10.97
N ARG A 29 -22.92 -1.89 -11.89
CA ARG A 29 -21.63 -1.23 -11.64
C ARG A 29 -21.69 -0.20 -10.53
N SER A 30 -22.80 0.51 -10.36
CA SER A 30 -22.97 1.45 -9.25
C SER A 30 -23.00 0.69 -7.93
N ALA A 31 -23.90 -0.29 -7.80
CA ALA A 31 -24.05 -1.09 -6.59
C ALA A 31 -22.74 -1.77 -6.16
N ALA A 32 -21.99 -2.36 -7.11
CA ALA A 32 -20.72 -3.01 -6.81
C ALA A 32 -19.60 -2.03 -6.41
N ARG A 33 -19.63 -0.77 -6.89
CA ARG A 33 -18.71 0.28 -6.43
C ARG A 33 -19.07 0.74 -5.02
N ASP A 34 -20.36 0.92 -4.74
CA ASP A 34 -20.86 1.34 -3.43
C ASP A 34 -20.58 0.27 -2.37
N GLU A 35 -20.72 -1.01 -2.71
CA GLU A 35 -20.36 -2.15 -1.86
C GLU A 35 -18.87 -2.12 -1.47
N LEU A 36 -17.96 -1.98 -2.46
CA LEU A 36 -16.53 -1.91 -2.18
C LEU A 36 -16.18 -0.65 -1.39
N ALA A 37 -16.79 0.49 -1.70
CA ALA A 37 -16.56 1.74 -0.97
C ALA A 37 -16.97 1.60 0.50
N ALA A 38 -18.15 1.03 0.79
CA ALA A 38 -18.62 0.80 2.14
C ALA A 38 -17.68 -0.15 2.92
N LEU A 39 -17.17 -1.21 2.28
CA LEU A 39 -16.18 -2.08 2.91
C LEU A 39 -14.87 -1.34 3.24
N LEU A 40 -14.40 -0.47 2.35
CA LEU A 40 -13.17 0.30 2.57
C LEU A 40 -13.34 1.38 3.64
N ASP A 41 -14.52 1.99 3.72
CA ASP A 41 -14.89 2.92 4.79
C ASP A 41 -14.96 2.20 6.16
N ASP A 42 -15.40 0.93 6.17
CA ASP A 42 -15.42 0.07 7.36
C ASP A 42 -14.09 -0.68 7.60
N ALA A 43 -13.02 -0.41 6.86
CA ALA A 43 -11.75 -1.13 7.01
C ALA A 43 -11.19 -1.11 8.46
N ALA A 44 -11.55 -0.09 9.23
CA ALA A 44 -11.20 0.02 10.65
C ALA A 44 -11.75 -1.13 11.50
N SER A 45 -12.88 -1.74 11.14
CA SER A 45 -13.44 -2.93 11.81
C SER A 45 -12.55 -4.16 11.66
N TYR A 46 -11.72 -4.19 10.62
CA TYR A 46 -10.68 -5.20 10.41
C TYR A 46 -9.36 -4.87 11.12
N GLY A 47 -9.23 -3.67 11.69
CA GLY A 47 -7.98 -3.14 12.24
C GLY A 47 -7.08 -2.49 11.18
N VAL A 48 -7.64 -2.07 10.03
CA VAL A 48 -6.88 -1.49 8.91
C VAL A 48 -7.31 -0.06 8.64
N ALA A 49 -6.36 0.83 8.40
CA ALA A 49 -6.63 2.17 7.89
C ALA A 49 -6.33 2.25 6.39
N ILE A 50 -7.32 2.66 5.59
CA ILE A 50 -7.11 2.97 4.17
C ILE A 50 -6.46 4.34 4.06
N ARG A 51 -5.22 4.36 3.57
CA ARG A 51 -4.44 5.60 3.34
C ARG A 51 -4.74 6.24 2.01
N GLY A 52 -5.24 5.50 1.04
CA GLY A 52 -5.70 6.07 -0.21
C GLY A 52 -6.11 5.01 -1.23
N VAL A 53 -7.01 5.42 -2.12
CA VAL A 53 -7.48 4.64 -3.25
C VAL A 53 -7.24 5.46 -4.50
N TYR A 54 -6.44 4.95 -5.42
CA TYR A 54 -5.94 5.70 -6.57
C TYR A 54 -6.33 5.01 -7.88
N SER A 55 -6.85 5.79 -8.82
CA SER A 55 -6.98 5.34 -10.20
C SER A 55 -5.62 5.42 -10.89
N THR A 56 -5.27 4.37 -11.63
CA THR A 56 -4.08 4.34 -12.50
C THR A 56 -4.44 4.32 -13.99
N VAL A 57 -5.73 4.38 -14.31
CA VAL A 57 -6.25 4.43 -15.68
C VAL A 57 -5.64 5.62 -16.42
N GLY A 58 -5.06 5.37 -17.60
CA GLY A 58 -4.41 6.39 -18.42
C GLY A 58 -2.99 6.78 -17.97
N LEU A 59 -2.51 6.25 -16.85
CA LEU A 59 -1.14 6.48 -16.35
C LEU A 59 -0.22 5.27 -16.55
N ARG A 60 -0.80 4.06 -16.67
CA ARG A 60 -0.10 2.81 -16.97
C ARG A 60 -1.04 1.81 -17.64
N PRO A 61 -0.53 0.86 -18.45
CA PRO A 61 -1.36 -0.04 -19.24
C PRO A 61 -1.82 -1.29 -18.47
N ASP A 62 -1.20 -1.61 -17.34
CA ASP A 62 -1.26 -2.93 -16.70
C ASP A 62 -2.04 -2.94 -15.39
N ALA A 63 -2.59 -1.80 -14.95
CA ALA A 63 -3.40 -1.67 -13.73
C ALA A 63 -4.37 -0.50 -13.83
N ASP A 64 -5.51 -0.61 -13.13
CA ASP A 64 -6.59 0.39 -13.11
C ASP A 64 -6.81 1.00 -11.72
N LEU A 65 -6.55 0.23 -10.65
CA LEU A 65 -6.84 0.60 -9.26
C LEU A 65 -5.67 0.24 -8.35
N MET A 66 -5.34 1.14 -7.43
CA MET A 66 -4.41 0.87 -6.34
C MET A 66 -5.07 1.22 -5.00
N ILE A 67 -4.94 0.32 -4.03
CA ILE A 67 -5.40 0.50 -2.64
C ILE A 67 -4.18 0.48 -1.72
N TRP A 68 -3.98 1.57 -0.99
CA TRP A 68 -2.94 1.73 0.02
C TRP A 68 -3.54 1.57 1.42
N ALA A 69 -3.10 0.53 2.13
CA ALA A 69 -3.56 0.21 3.48
C ALA A 69 -2.40 0.21 4.48
N VAL A 70 -2.68 0.57 5.73
CA VAL A 70 -1.75 0.48 6.87
C VAL A 70 -2.43 -0.13 8.09
N THR A 71 -1.66 -0.81 8.92
CA THR A 71 -2.15 -1.46 10.15
C THR A 71 -0.97 -1.83 11.05
N ASP A 72 -1.24 -2.10 12.32
CA ASP A 72 -0.25 -2.67 13.24
C ASP A 72 -0.41 -4.20 13.41
N ASP A 73 -1.35 -4.82 12.69
CA ASP A 73 -1.56 -6.27 12.62
C ASP A 73 -1.45 -6.75 11.16
N PHE A 74 -0.39 -7.47 10.81
CA PHE A 74 -0.20 -7.95 9.44
C PHE A 74 -1.34 -8.86 8.96
N ASP A 75 -1.94 -9.67 9.84
CA ASP A 75 -3.03 -10.58 9.49
C ASP A 75 -4.32 -9.80 9.16
N ALA A 76 -4.48 -8.59 9.70
CA ALA A 76 -5.59 -7.69 9.35
C ALA A 76 -5.60 -7.33 7.86
N LEU A 77 -4.42 -7.16 7.25
CA LEU A 77 -4.30 -6.92 5.80
C LEU A 77 -4.85 -8.11 5.01
N GLN A 78 -4.54 -9.34 5.45
CA GLN A 78 -5.02 -10.53 4.78
C GLN A 78 -6.54 -10.68 4.92
N ARG A 79 -7.09 -10.45 6.11
CA ARG A 79 -8.55 -10.50 6.35
C ARG A 79 -9.29 -9.48 5.48
N LEU A 80 -8.80 -8.25 5.42
CA LEU A 80 -9.39 -7.22 4.55
C LEU A 80 -9.25 -7.58 3.06
N ALA A 81 -8.11 -8.12 2.62
CA ALA A 81 -7.95 -8.56 1.23
C ALA A 81 -8.94 -9.68 0.85
N VAL A 82 -9.22 -10.61 1.76
CA VAL A 82 -10.27 -11.64 1.57
C VAL A 82 -11.65 -10.99 1.46
N ALA A 83 -11.98 -10.05 2.35
CA ALA A 83 -13.24 -9.32 2.29
C ALA A 83 -13.40 -8.53 1.00
N ILE A 84 -12.35 -7.83 0.54
CA ILE A 84 -12.34 -7.12 -0.74
C ILE A 84 -12.66 -8.09 -1.87
N ARG A 85 -11.97 -9.24 -1.95
CA ARG A 85 -12.22 -10.25 -2.99
C ARG A 85 -13.63 -10.86 -2.95
N ALA A 86 -14.30 -10.83 -1.81
CA ALA A 86 -15.66 -11.35 -1.66
C ALA A 86 -16.74 -10.38 -2.20
N THR A 87 -16.41 -9.10 -2.39
CA THR A 87 -17.33 -8.12 -3.00
C THR A 87 -17.57 -8.38 -4.49
N THR A 88 -18.66 -7.84 -5.02
CA THR A 88 -19.03 -7.97 -6.45
C THR A 88 -17.94 -7.40 -7.36
N LEU A 89 -17.43 -6.19 -7.06
CA LEU A 89 -16.33 -5.61 -7.82
C LEU A 89 -15.01 -6.36 -7.55
N GLY A 90 -14.79 -6.81 -6.31
CA GLY A 90 -13.65 -7.61 -5.90
C GLY A 90 -13.43 -8.88 -6.71
N ALA A 91 -14.52 -9.56 -7.10
CA ALA A 91 -14.47 -10.73 -7.98
C ALA A 91 -13.91 -10.41 -9.38
N MET A 92 -14.01 -9.14 -9.81
CA MET A 92 -13.46 -8.64 -11.07
C MET A 92 -12.07 -8.00 -10.93
N LEU A 93 -11.55 -7.85 -9.71
CA LEU A 93 -10.22 -7.29 -9.46
C LEU A 93 -9.14 -8.38 -9.59
N GLN A 94 -8.38 -8.32 -10.68
CA GLN A 94 -7.24 -9.20 -10.91
C GLN A 94 -5.99 -8.60 -10.24
N PRO A 95 -5.37 -9.28 -9.24
CA PRO A 95 -4.16 -8.76 -8.61
C PRO A 95 -3.00 -8.79 -9.61
N ARG A 96 -2.37 -7.62 -9.82
CA ARG A 96 -1.22 -7.44 -10.71
C ARG A 96 0.06 -7.34 -9.92
N HIS A 97 0.03 -6.54 -8.87
CA HIS A 97 1.12 -6.43 -7.92
C HIS A 97 0.58 -6.31 -6.50
N THR A 98 1.39 -6.77 -5.54
CA THR A 98 1.13 -6.60 -4.12
C THR A 98 2.47 -6.34 -3.46
N PHE A 99 2.60 -5.21 -2.78
CA PHE A 99 3.83 -4.82 -2.09
C PHE A 99 3.55 -4.70 -0.59
N PRO A 100 3.61 -5.81 0.18
CA PRO A 100 3.58 -5.72 1.62
C PRO A 100 4.89 -5.12 2.12
N GLY A 101 4.80 -4.28 3.15
CA GLY A 101 5.95 -3.64 3.77
C GLY A 101 5.79 -3.57 5.28
N ALA A 102 6.92 -3.54 5.98
CA ALA A 102 6.98 -3.31 7.42
C ALA A 102 7.88 -2.10 7.69
N SER A 103 7.41 -1.16 8.49
CA SER A 103 8.22 -0.08 9.03
C SER A 103 8.63 -0.44 10.45
N LEU A 104 9.91 -0.71 10.64
CA LEU A 104 10.51 -1.11 11.92
C LEU A 104 11.25 0.06 12.61
N GLY A 105 11.00 1.30 12.18
CA GLY A 105 11.84 2.45 12.49
C GLY A 105 13.14 2.47 11.67
N SER A 106 13.75 3.65 11.53
CA SER A 106 14.98 3.82 10.75
C SER A 106 16.21 3.37 11.54
N LYS A 107 17.12 2.63 10.88
CA LYS A 107 18.43 2.22 11.44
C LYS A 107 19.51 3.30 11.35
N TYR A 108 19.29 4.37 10.57
CA TYR A 108 20.33 5.37 10.24
C TYR A 108 20.12 6.72 10.92
N SER A 109 18.87 7.04 11.30
CA SER A 109 18.50 8.28 11.99
C SER A 109 17.18 8.07 12.72
N SER A 110 17.10 8.50 13.99
CA SER A 110 15.89 8.46 14.82
C SER A 110 14.73 9.29 14.25
N ASP A 111 15.03 10.32 13.45
CA ASP A 111 14.04 11.31 13.03
C ASP A 111 13.41 10.98 11.66
N HIS A 112 13.95 9.96 10.99
CA HIS A 112 13.48 9.51 9.68
C HIS A 112 12.39 8.44 9.83
N ALA A 113 11.14 8.88 9.75
CA ALA A 113 9.97 8.01 9.68
C ALA A 113 9.14 8.35 8.42
N PRO A 114 8.61 7.34 7.71
CA PRO A 114 7.63 7.52 6.65
C PRO A 114 6.49 8.49 7.03
N ALA A 115 6.09 9.31 6.07
CA ALA A 115 5.05 10.34 6.27
C ALA A 115 3.73 9.78 6.82
N PHE A 116 3.37 8.54 6.45
CA PHE A 116 2.15 7.90 6.94
C PHE A 116 2.21 7.56 8.44
N MET A 117 3.38 7.27 9.01
CA MET A 117 3.53 7.08 10.46
C MET A 117 3.51 8.42 11.21
N LYS A 118 3.84 9.53 10.51
CA LYS A 118 3.75 10.89 11.06
C LYS A 118 2.34 11.49 10.94
N GLY A 119 1.35 10.72 10.49
CA GLY A 119 -0.03 11.20 10.29
C GLY A 119 -0.20 12.22 9.17
N ILE A 120 0.82 12.45 8.33
CA ILE A 120 0.74 13.42 7.24
C ILE A 120 -0.29 12.92 6.22
N PRO A 121 -1.31 13.71 5.85
CA PRO A 121 -2.33 13.25 4.90
C PRO A 121 -1.75 12.84 3.53
N PRO A 122 -2.33 11.81 2.89
CA PRO A 122 -1.95 11.44 1.52
C PRO A 122 -2.21 12.61 0.57
N LYS A 123 -1.42 12.71 -0.51
CA LYS A 123 -1.65 13.70 -1.57
C LYS A 123 -2.56 13.12 -2.65
N ARG A 124 -3.06 14.01 -3.52
CA ARG A 124 -3.91 13.67 -4.67
C ARG A 124 -3.24 12.69 -5.64
N TYR A 125 -1.93 12.82 -5.81
CA TYR A 125 -1.13 11.96 -6.68
C TYR A 125 -0.10 11.18 -5.85
N LEU A 126 0.15 9.94 -6.25
CA LEU A 126 1.12 9.05 -5.64
C LEU A 126 2.12 8.57 -6.69
N SER A 127 3.41 8.63 -6.36
CA SER A 127 4.46 7.91 -7.09
C SER A 127 4.91 6.73 -6.24
N MET A 128 4.77 5.52 -6.78
CA MET A 128 5.19 4.29 -6.10
C MET A 128 6.34 3.67 -6.89
N TYR A 129 7.50 3.58 -6.23
CA TYR A 129 8.74 3.07 -6.83
C TYR A 129 9.31 1.95 -5.95
N PRO A 130 8.94 0.68 -6.19
CA PRO A 130 9.57 -0.45 -5.53
C PRO A 130 10.99 -0.60 -6.08
N PHE A 131 11.98 -0.71 -5.20
CA PHE A 131 13.37 -0.94 -5.58
C PHE A 131 14.02 -1.97 -4.66
N THR A 132 15.05 -2.63 -5.18
CA THR A 132 15.87 -3.58 -4.42
C THR A 132 17.30 -3.07 -4.45
N LYS A 133 18.01 -3.15 -3.31
CA LYS A 133 19.45 -2.87 -3.26
C LYS A 133 20.23 -4.07 -3.81
N THR A 134 21.35 -3.82 -4.48
CA THR A 134 22.19 -4.90 -5.02
C THR A 134 22.84 -5.71 -3.90
N HIS A 135 23.39 -6.87 -4.23
CA HIS A 135 24.13 -7.67 -3.25
C HIS A 135 25.37 -6.92 -2.73
N GLU A 136 26.11 -6.20 -3.59
CA GLU A 136 27.29 -5.45 -3.16
C GLU A 136 26.93 -4.39 -2.12
N TRP A 137 25.75 -3.75 -2.24
CA TRP A 137 25.28 -2.79 -1.24
C TRP A 137 25.27 -3.37 0.17
N TYR A 138 24.84 -4.62 0.34
CA TYR A 138 24.78 -5.26 1.64
C TYR A 138 26.16 -5.68 2.20
N GLN A 139 27.18 -5.74 1.34
CA GLN A 139 28.55 -6.04 1.75
C GLN A 139 29.33 -4.80 2.18
N LEU A 140 28.85 -3.60 1.85
CA LEU A 140 29.50 -2.35 2.23
C LEU A 140 29.56 -2.18 3.77
N PRO A 141 30.68 -1.66 4.30
CA PRO A 141 30.78 -1.23 5.70
C PRO A 141 29.62 -0.30 6.09
N PHE A 142 29.23 -0.35 7.37
CA PHE A 142 28.10 0.45 7.86
C PHE A 142 28.27 1.96 7.61
N GLU A 143 29.48 2.50 7.83
CA GLU A 143 29.75 3.93 7.65
C GLU A 143 29.63 4.36 6.18
N GLU A 144 30.05 3.52 5.23
CA GLU A 144 29.88 3.81 3.80
C GLU A 144 28.40 3.84 3.40
N ARG A 145 27.61 2.86 3.88
CA ARG A 145 26.15 2.86 3.67
C ARG A 145 25.50 4.09 4.30
N ARG A 146 25.94 4.48 5.50
CA ARG A 146 25.43 5.66 6.21
C ARG A 146 25.75 6.94 5.45
N SER A 147 26.98 7.10 4.95
CA SER A 147 27.39 8.25 4.16
C SER A 147 26.57 8.35 2.88
N ALA A 148 26.45 7.26 2.11
CA ALA A 148 25.67 7.22 0.87
C ALA A 148 24.18 7.54 1.09
N MET A 149 23.57 7.03 2.18
CA MET A 149 22.19 7.37 2.54
C MET A 149 22.05 8.83 2.99
N GLY A 150 23.06 9.38 3.66
CA GLY A 150 23.12 10.78 4.07
C GLY A 150 23.18 11.74 2.88
N GLU A 151 23.98 11.41 1.85
CA GLU A 151 24.03 12.16 0.60
C GLU A 151 22.68 12.12 -0.14
N HIS A 152 22.07 10.94 -0.23
CA HIS A 152 20.77 10.77 -0.89
C HIS A 152 19.66 11.60 -0.25
N GLY A 153 19.66 11.74 1.09
CA GLY A 153 18.62 12.49 1.82
C GLY A 153 18.88 14.00 1.94
N ARG A 154 20.05 14.51 1.51
CA ARG A 154 20.40 15.93 1.54
C ARG A 154 20.15 16.65 0.20
N MET A 155 19.88 15.91 -0.87
CA MET A 155 19.38 16.45 -2.13
C MET A 155 17.88 16.75 -2.02
#